data_AF-A0A817WL49-F1
#
_entry.id   AF-A0A817WL49-F1
#
_cell.length_a   1.000
_cell.length_b   1.000
_cell.length_c   1.000
_cell.angle_alpha   90.00
_cell.angle_beta   90.00
_cell.angle_gamma   90.00
#
_symmetry.space_group_name_H-M   'P 1'
#
loop_
_entity.id
_entity.type
_entity.pdbx_description
1 polymer ?
#
loop_
_entity_poly.entity_id
_entity_poly.type
_entity_poly.pdbx_seq_one_letter_code
_entity_poly.pdbx_strand_id
1 'polypeptide(L)'
;MVSFIQVVVVVIGISFVDGINNTACIPTFKQKNTSTILTNLRQEMRNVSIGIYVVFSNDEHGSEYTQPYDKRRDWITGFRGSSGIAVISLRTAALWTDSRYFTQAEEELDCANWLLMRNGNEDVPHLISWLVTEAQQTDWSLGITTKFISSAWWLAANNALKTIGKQLQPVSDLVERIWPSNERPKESQKPIFQHDIQYAGENVTQKLDRTTTELQRFGATVTVISALDEIAWQFNLRGADIPYNPFFKSYAIIYTNYTIRRPELFVNLKQINRRIYPVGVNVFDYSKFWSHLHAIVNDPSIEKIWISAYVSQAILNLIPDNKLILPLLNSPIQRIKAQKNAIERKGMRDCQIRDAVARMKHIGWIEQQLNNGKSINETESVDRLIFYQKQQDKFQYPSFDAISASGDRAAVVHYSPEPPTARHITKDQVYLLDVNLYI
;
A
#
# COMPACT_ATOMS: atom_id res chain seq x y z
N MET A 1 9.74 -47.69 -42.07
CA MET A 1 11.08 -47.26 -41.65
C MET A 1 11.27 -45.85 -42.20
N VAL A 2 10.86 -44.83 -41.45
CA VAL A 2 11.14 -43.41 -41.74
C VAL A 2 11.38 -42.76 -40.37
N SER A 3 12.65 -42.52 -40.07
CA SER A 3 13.09 -41.81 -38.86
C SER A 3 13.01 -40.31 -39.12
N PHE A 4 12.26 -39.59 -38.30
CA PHE A 4 12.36 -38.13 -38.20
C PHE A 4 13.22 -37.78 -37.00
N ILE A 5 14.37 -37.19 -37.27
CA ILE A 5 15.29 -36.63 -36.26
C ILE A 5 14.68 -35.30 -35.80
N GLN A 6 14.23 -35.23 -34.55
CA GLN A 6 13.94 -33.96 -33.89
C GLN A 6 15.26 -33.32 -33.46
N VAL A 7 15.62 -32.22 -34.10
CA VAL A 7 16.70 -31.33 -33.65
C VAL A 7 16.15 -30.50 -32.49
N VAL A 8 16.57 -30.80 -31.27
CA VAL A 8 16.35 -29.95 -30.09
C VAL A 8 17.39 -28.84 -30.14
N VAL A 9 16.97 -27.63 -30.48
CA VAL A 9 17.80 -26.43 -30.33
C VAL A 9 17.71 -26.01 -28.86
N VAL A 10 18.74 -26.36 -28.08
CA VAL A 10 18.95 -25.79 -26.76
C VAL A 10 19.53 -24.39 -26.97
N VAL A 11 18.69 -23.37 -26.86
CA VAL A 11 19.16 -21.98 -26.75
C VAL A 11 19.64 -21.80 -25.32
N ILE A 12 20.95 -21.91 -25.11
CA ILE A 12 21.61 -21.44 -23.89
C ILE A 12 21.58 -19.91 -23.96
N GLY A 13 20.61 -19.31 -23.27
CA GLY A 13 20.50 -17.86 -23.13
C GLY A 13 21.68 -17.34 -22.32
N ILE A 14 22.67 -16.78 -23.02
CA ILE A 14 23.71 -15.93 -22.46
C ILE A 14 23.03 -14.64 -21.98
N SER A 15 23.42 -14.18 -20.80
CA SER A 15 22.93 -13.00 -20.09
C SER A 15 22.71 -11.78 -21.01
N PHE A 16 21.46 -11.34 -21.15
CA PHE A 16 21.12 -10.05 -21.73
C PHE A 16 20.66 -9.10 -20.62
N VAL A 17 21.61 -8.39 -20.02
CA VAL A 17 21.35 -7.11 -19.32
C VAL A 17 21.69 -5.92 -20.24
N ASP A 18 22.39 -6.16 -21.37
CA ASP A 18 22.82 -5.10 -22.28
C ASP A 18 21.74 -4.62 -23.28
N GLY A 19 20.51 -5.15 -23.20
CA GLY A 19 19.44 -4.88 -24.16
C GLY A 19 18.40 -3.83 -23.76
N ILE A 20 18.39 -3.37 -22.49
CA ILE A 20 17.53 -2.25 -22.12
C ILE A 20 18.31 -0.99 -22.50
N ASN A 21 17.92 -0.37 -23.62
CA ASN A 21 18.45 0.92 -24.07
C ASN A 21 18.42 1.93 -22.92
N ASN A 22 19.54 2.05 -22.21
CA ASN A 22 19.82 3.17 -21.33
C ASN A 22 19.96 4.38 -22.25
N THR A 23 18.86 5.10 -22.47
CA THR A 23 18.92 6.53 -22.77
C THR A 23 19.94 7.14 -21.83
N ALA A 24 20.87 7.93 -22.37
CA ALA A 24 21.96 8.54 -21.60
C ALA A 24 21.44 9.04 -20.25
N CYS A 25 22.00 8.53 -19.15
CA CYS A 25 21.63 8.93 -17.80
C CYS A 25 21.96 10.41 -17.63
N ILE A 26 20.94 11.26 -17.73
CA ILE A 26 21.04 12.69 -17.47
C ILE A 26 20.51 12.90 -16.06
N PRO A 27 21.38 13.18 -15.07
CA PRO A 27 20.93 13.40 -13.70
C PRO A 27 19.96 14.58 -13.66
N THR A 28 18.76 14.36 -13.12
CA THR A 28 17.81 15.45 -12.88
C THR A 28 17.99 16.01 -11.48
N PHE A 29 17.53 17.25 -11.24
CA PHE A 29 17.54 17.88 -9.92
C PHE A 29 16.65 17.16 -8.88
N LYS A 30 15.78 16.24 -9.31
CA LYS A 30 14.91 15.45 -8.42
C LYS A 30 15.57 14.16 -7.93
N GLN A 31 16.73 13.77 -8.48
CA GLN A 31 17.38 12.51 -8.14
C GLN A 31 18.06 12.58 -6.77
N LYS A 32 17.82 11.57 -5.95
CA LYS A 32 18.55 11.31 -4.71
C LYS A 32 19.75 10.43 -5.02
N ASN A 33 20.99 10.84 -4.68
CA ASN A 33 22.13 9.93 -4.78
C ASN A 33 21.96 8.76 -3.79
N THR A 34 21.92 7.53 -4.32
CA THR A 34 21.64 6.31 -3.53
C THR A 34 22.86 5.40 -3.35
N SER A 35 24.04 5.78 -3.84
CA SER A 35 25.26 4.95 -3.85
C SER A 35 25.65 4.45 -2.45
N THR A 36 25.69 5.34 -1.46
CA THR A 36 26.04 4.98 -0.07
C THR A 36 24.97 4.10 0.57
N ILE A 37 23.68 4.38 0.29
CA ILE A 37 22.56 3.59 0.81
C ILE A 37 22.64 2.16 0.29
N LEU A 38 22.83 1.98 -1.02
CA LEU A 38 22.97 0.66 -1.64
C LEU A 38 24.20 -0.08 -1.14
N THR A 39 25.32 0.62 -0.92
CA THR A 39 26.53 0.03 -0.35
C THR A 39 26.27 -0.53 1.04
N ASN A 40 25.65 0.26 1.93
CA ASN A 40 25.31 -0.16 3.29
C ASN A 40 24.26 -1.29 3.29
N LEU A 41 23.24 -1.19 2.44
CA LEU A 41 22.20 -2.22 2.34
C LEU A 41 22.79 -3.56 1.88
N ARG A 42 23.67 -3.54 0.86
CA ARG A 42 24.38 -4.74 0.40
C ARG A 42 25.28 -5.31 1.48
N GLN A 43 25.86 -4.48 2.36
CA GLN A 43 26.60 -4.99 3.51
C GLN A 43 25.69 -5.75 4.48
N GLU A 44 24.52 -5.20 4.81
CA GLU A 44 23.52 -5.90 5.63
C GLU A 44 23.01 -7.19 4.98
N MET A 45 22.83 -7.20 3.66
CA MET A 45 22.49 -8.41 2.91
C MET A 45 23.55 -9.51 3.07
N ARG A 46 24.84 -9.17 3.02
CA ARG A 46 25.95 -10.11 3.29
C ARG A 46 25.92 -10.66 4.72
N ASN A 47 25.62 -9.80 5.69
CA ASN A 47 25.54 -10.20 7.11
C ASN A 47 24.45 -11.25 7.37
N VAL A 48 23.41 -11.34 6.53
CA VAL A 48 22.34 -12.34 6.63
C VAL A 48 22.33 -13.36 5.48
N SER A 49 23.40 -13.39 4.69
CA SER A 49 23.64 -14.34 3.59
C SER A 49 22.54 -14.37 2.51
N ILE A 50 22.00 -13.20 2.15
CA ILE A 50 21.04 -13.07 1.03
C ILE A 50 21.67 -12.33 -0.16
N GLY A 51 21.47 -12.87 -1.36
CA GLY A 51 22.01 -12.31 -2.60
C GLY A 51 21.08 -11.30 -3.25
N ILE A 52 19.78 -11.38 -2.92
CA ILE A 52 18.71 -10.54 -3.46
C ILE A 52 17.81 -10.13 -2.30
N TYR A 53 17.44 -8.86 -2.23
CA TYR A 53 16.53 -8.29 -1.24
C TYR A 53 15.42 -7.52 -1.94
N VAL A 54 14.16 -7.77 -1.56
CA VAL A 54 12.99 -7.13 -2.17
C VAL A 54 12.31 -6.23 -1.15
N VAL A 55 12.04 -4.99 -1.55
CA VAL A 55 11.41 -3.94 -0.73
C VAL A 55 10.17 -3.42 -1.43
N PHE A 56 9.02 -3.56 -0.78
CA PHE A 56 7.71 -3.13 -1.27
C PHE A 56 7.37 -1.73 -0.75
N SER A 57 6.41 -1.06 -1.40
CA SER A 57 5.79 0.16 -0.87
C SER A 57 4.97 -0.06 0.41
N ASN A 58 4.45 -1.27 0.62
CA ASN A 58 3.46 -1.57 1.64
C ASN A 58 4.03 -1.53 3.07
N ASP A 59 3.16 -1.22 4.03
CA ASP A 59 3.41 -1.41 5.45
C ASP A 59 2.94 -2.81 5.92
N GLU A 60 2.98 -3.06 7.23
CA GLU A 60 2.58 -4.35 7.80
C GLU A 60 1.07 -4.67 7.71
N HIS A 61 0.27 -3.69 7.29
CA HIS A 61 -1.18 -3.80 7.12
C HIS A 61 -1.59 -3.92 5.65
N GLY A 62 -0.62 -3.90 4.73
CA GLY A 62 -0.89 -3.94 3.29
C GLY A 62 -1.44 -2.63 2.73
N SER A 63 -1.19 -1.50 3.40
CA SER A 63 -1.68 -0.19 2.94
C SER A 63 -1.09 0.19 1.57
N GLU A 64 -1.90 0.80 0.71
CA GLU A 64 -1.45 1.36 -0.58
C GLU A 64 -0.66 2.66 -0.36
N TYR A 65 -1.24 3.59 0.40
CA TYR A 65 -0.53 4.75 0.94
C TYR A 65 0.02 4.39 2.31
N THR A 66 1.27 4.72 2.56
CA THR A 66 1.92 4.49 3.85
C THR A 66 2.29 5.81 4.51
N GLN A 67 2.34 5.80 5.85
CA GLN A 67 2.88 6.93 6.59
C GLN A 67 4.37 7.15 6.26
N PRO A 68 4.89 8.39 6.39
CA PRO A 68 6.31 8.67 6.12
C PRO A 68 7.30 7.76 6.85
N TYR A 69 6.98 7.31 8.07
CA TYR A 69 7.79 6.35 8.84
C TYR A 69 8.01 5.00 8.13
N ASP A 70 7.06 4.60 7.29
CA ASP A 70 7.05 3.30 6.58
C ASP A 70 7.53 3.39 5.12
N LYS A 71 7.88 4.59 4.63
CA LYS A 71 8.33 4.87 3.25
C LYS A 71 9.75 4.37 2.94
N ARG A 72 10.00 3.08 3.16
CA ARG A 72 11.31 2.41 2.97
C ARG A 72 11.80 2.47 1.54
N ARG A 73 10.92 2.09 0.59
CA ARG A 73 11.23 2.08 -0.84
C ARG A 73 11.57 3.49 -1.33
N ASP A 74 10.77 4.49 -0.95
CA ASP A 74 11.07 5.90 -1.22
C ASP A 74 12.45 6.28 -0.69
N TRP A 75 12.74 6.03 0.60
CA TRP A 75 14.03 6.39 1.15
C TRP A 75 15.22 5.68 0.48
N ILE A 76 15.12 4.40 0.11
CA ILE A 76 16.26 3.71 -0.54
C ILE A 76 16.43 4.02 -2.03
N THR A 77 15.38 4.50 -2.71
CA THR A 77 15.40 4.71 -4.18
C THR A 77 15.35 6.18 -4.61
N GLY A 78 14.79 7.05 -3.77
CA GLY A 78 14.40 8.42 -4.13
C GLY A 78 13.05 8.53 -4.87
N PHE A 79 12.48 7.42 -5.32
CA PHE A 79 11.20 7.41 -6.03
C PHE A 79 10.01 7.52 -5.06
N ARG A 80 9.13 8.50 -5.27
CA ARG A 80 8.05 8.89 -4.34
C ARG A 80 6.66 8.39 -4.71
N GLY A 81 6.47 7.76 -5.88
CA GLY A 81 5.15 7.26 -6.31
C GLY A 81 4.52 6.27 -5.33
N SER A 82 3.20 6.08 -5.30
CA SER A 82 2.58 5.17 -4.31
C SER A 82 2.91 3.69 -4.60
N SER A 83 3.03 3.33 -5.87
CA SER A 83 3.23 1.95 -6.32
C SER A 83 4.67 1.72 -6.79
N GLY A 84 5.36 0.75 -6.20
CA GLY A 84 6.65 0.28 -6.72
C GLY A 84 7.26 -0.83 -5.87
N ILE A 85 8.08 -1.66 -6.50
CA ILE A 85 8.81 -2.76 -5.85
C ILE A 85 10.29 -2.63 -6.23
N ALA A 86 11.11 -2.36 -5.22
CA ALA A 86 12.56 -2.29 -5.38
C ALA A 86 13.16 -3.69 -5.17
N VAL A 87 14.03 -4.11 -6.09
CA VAL A 87 14.85 -5.30 -5.95
C VAL A 87 16.32 -4.92 -5.98
N ILE A 88 17.05 -5.34 -4.96
CA ILE A 88 18.47 -5.07 -4.82
C ILE A 88 19.18 -6.41 -4.82
N SER A 89 20.05 -6.63 -5.79
CA SER A 89 21.02 -7.71 -5.74
C SER A 89 22.38 -7.19 -5.26
N LEU A 90 23.35 -8.08 -5.07
CA LEU A 90 24.73 -7.67 -4.78
C LEU A 90 25.40 -6.86 -5.90
N ARG A 91 24.83 -6.84 -7.11
CA ARG A 91 25.41 -6.19 -8.30
C ARG A 91 24.50 -5.14 -8.91
N THR A 92 23.20 -5.40 -8.97
CA THR A 92 22.19 -4.58 -9.64
C THR A 92 21.18 -4.04 -8.62
N ALA A 93 20.50 -2.95 -8.97
CA ALA A 93 19.31 -2.50 -8.27
C ALA A 93 18.27 -2.09 -9.33
N ALA A 94 17.04 -2.53 -9.16
CA ALA A 94 15.97 -2.33 -10.13
C ALA A 94 14.65 -1.99 -9.41
N LEU A 95 13.83 -1.16 -10.04
CA LEU A 95 12.52 -0.76 -9.52
C LEU A 95 11.44 -1.09 -10.54
N TRP A 96 10.49 -1.97 -10.16
CA TRP A 96 9.25 -2.15 -10.91
C TRP A 96 8.23 -1.11 -10.46
N THR A 97 7.65 -0.40 -11.40
CA THR A 97 6.45 0.41 -11.18
C THR A 97 5.53 0.28 -12.40
N ASP A 98 4.30 0.74 -12.27
CA ASP A 98 3.30 0.69 -13.33
C ASP A 98 3.25 1.99 -14.16
N SER A 99 2.47 1.98 -15.24
CA SER A 99 2.45 3.05 -16.25
C SER A 99 2.08 4.42 -15.71
N ARG A 100 1.44 4.50 -14.53
CA ARG A 100 1.11 5.77 -13.88
C ARG A 100 2.35 6.57 -13.47
N TYR A 101 3.47 5.88 -13.29
CA TYR A 101 4.68 6.40 -12.64
C TYR A 101 5.94 6.38 -13.49
N PHE A 102 5.86 5.95 -14.76
CA PHE A 102 7.04 5.81 -15.61
C PHE A 102 7.86 7.10 -15.73
N THR A 103 7.23 8.21 -16.12
CA THR A 103 7.90 9.51 -16.24
C THR A 103 8.43 10.00 -14.91
N GLN A 104 7.66 9.83 -13.82
CA GLN A 104 8.11 10.20 -12.48
C GLN A 104 9.36 9.39 -12.06
N ALA A 105 9.39 8.10 -12.34
CA ALA A 105 10.51 7.24 -11.98
C ALA A 105 11.76 7.58 -12.79
N GLU A 106 11.64 7.97 -14.07
CA GLU A 106 12.77 8.48 -14.86
C GLU A 106 13.37 9.76 -14.27
N GLU A 107 12.51 10.65 -13.76
CA GLU A 107 12.96 11.90 -13.15
C GLU A 107 13.57 11.68 -11.76
N GLU A 108 13.02 10.81 -10.93
CA GLU A 108 13.36 10.69 -9.51
C GLU A 108 14.44 9.64 -9.20
N LEU A 109 14.54 8.58 -10.01
CA LEU A 109 15.53 7.52 -9.77
C LEU A 109 16.93 7.99 -10.15
N ASP A 110 17.89 7.65 -9.29
CA ASP A 110 19.31 7.71 -9.59
C ASP A 110 19.66 6.70 -10.68
N CYS A 111 19.65 7.15 -11.94
CA CYS A 111 19.84 6.32 -13.12
C CYS A 111 21.23 5.68 -13.22
N ALA A 112 22.21 6.12 -12.41
CA ALA A 112 23.50 5.46 -12.32
C ALA A 112 23.44 4.16 -11.50
N ASN A 113 22.47 4.06 -10.59
CA ASN A 113 22.35 2.95 -9.64
C ASN A 113 21.11 2.08 -9.89
N TRP A 114 20.03 2.65 -10.40
CA TRP A 114 18.72 1.98 -10.53
C TRP A 114 18.29 1.77 -11.97
N LEU A 115 17.88 0.54 -12.27
CA LEU A 115 17.18 0.18 -13.49
C LEU A 115 15.67 0.37 -13.31
N LEU A 116 15.05 1.19 -14.14
CA LEU A 116 13.59 1.32 -14.17
C LEU A 116 12.98 0.17 -14.97
N MET A 117 12.18 -0.64 -14.30
CA MET A 117 11.44 -1.76 -14.89
C MET A 117 9.98 -1.35 -15.10
N ARG A 118 9.62 -1.05 -16.34
CA ARG A 118 8.28 -0.60 -16.74
C ARG A 118 7.29 -1.76 -16.77
N ASN A 119 6.67 -2.04 -15.63
CA ASN A 119 5.79 -3.19 -15.48
C ASN A 119 4.61 -3.11 -16.46
N GLY A 120 4.37 -4.21 -17.19
CA GLY A 120 3.33 -4.31 -18.20
C GLY A 120 3.80 -4.05 -19.65
N ASN A 121 5.01 -3.55 -19.85
CA ASN A 121 5.62 -3.49 -21.20
C ASN A 121 6.06 -4.89 -21.64
N GLU A 122 5.91 -5.20 -22.94
CA GLU A 122 6.20 -6.54 -23.50
C GLU A 122 7.65 -7.01 -23.26
N ASP A 123 8.61 -6.08 -23.34
CA ASP A 123 10.04 -6.37 -23.16
C ASP A 123 10.48 -6.43 -21.69
N VAL A 124 9.58 -6.12 -20.74
CA VAL A 124 9.93 -6.10 -19.32
C VAL A 124 9.42 -7.39 -18.66
N PRO A 125 10.32 -8.22 -18.10
CA PRO A 125 9.90 -9.45 -17.46
C PRO A 125 9.04 -9.16 -16.23
N HIS A 126 8.03 -10.01 -16.03
CA HIS A 126 7.27 -10.03 -14.79
C HIS A 126 8.22 -10.24 -13.60
N LEU A 127 8.02 -9.47 -12.52
CA LEU A 127 8.92 -9.44 -11.36
C LEU A 127 9.30 -10.83 -10.86
N ILE A 128 8.33 -11.72 -10.63
CA ILE A 128 8.61 -13.07 -10.10
C ILE A 128 9.49 -13.88 -11.07
N SER A 129 9.25 -13.77 -12.38
CA SER A 129 10.06 -14.45 -13.39
C SER A 129 11.49 -13.93 -13.40
N TRP A 130 11.66 -12.61 -13.27
CA TRP A 130 12.98 -11.99 -13.16
C TRP A 130 13.70 -12.41 -11.87
N LEU A 131 13.00 -12.48 -10.73
CA LEU A 131 13.57 -12.98 -9.47
C LEU A 131 14.06 -14.42 -9.59
N VAL A 132 13.35 -15.28 -10.34
CA VAL A 132 13.79 -16.66 -10.61
C VAL A 132 15.09 -16.64 -11.42
N THR A 133 15.18 -15.82 -12.48
CA THR A 133 16.39 -15.69 -13.29
C THR A 133 17.59 -15.17 -12.47
N GLU A 134 17.41 -14.11 -11.70
CA GLU A 134 18.48 -13.56 -10.85
C GLU A 134 18.89 -14.56 -9.77
N ALA A 135 17.94 -15.29 -9.20
CA ALA A 135 18.23 -16.30 -8.19
C ALA A 135 19.10 -17.43 -8.76
N GLN A 136 19.08 -17.72 -10.07
CA GLN A 136 19.99 -18.69 -10.68
C GLN A 136 21.44 -18.20 -10.77
N GLN A 137 21.68 -16.88 -10.67
CA GLN A 137 23.01 -16.26 -10.83
C GLN A 137 23.82 -16.17 -9.53
N THR A 138 23.28 -16.64 -8.42
CA THR A 138 23.92 -16.58 -7.10
C THR A 138 23.62 -17.84 -6.31
N ASP A 139 24.52 -18.30 -5.45
CA ASP A 139 24.21 -19.38 -4.50
C ASP A 139 23.45 -18.88 -3.26
N TRP A 140 23.37 -17.56 -3.08
CA TRP A 140 22.75 -16.97 -1.91
C TRP A 140 21.22 -16.94 -2.03
N SER A 141 20.56 -16.83 -0.88
CA SER A 141 19.10 -16.81 -0.80
C SER A 141 18.51 -15.47 -1.25
N LEU A 142 17.22 -15.48 -1.59
CA LEU A 142 16.43 -14.27 -1.79
C LEU A 142 15.71 -13.93 -0.47
N GLY A 143 16.07 -12.79 0.13
CA GLY A 143 15.50 -12.33 1.40
C GLY A 143 14.32 -11.38 1.21
N ILE A 144 13.25 -11.59 2.00
CA ILE A 144 12.13 -10.65 2.11
C ILE A 144 11.67 -10.53 3.55
N THR A 145 11.29 -9.33 3.97
CA THR A 145 10.67 -9.09 5.27
C THR A 145 9.20 -9.48 5.25
N THR A 146 8.85 -10.57 5.95
CA THR A 146 7.52 -11.21 5.91
C THR A 146 6.38 -10.34 6.43
N LYS A 147 6.69 -9.28 7.19
CA LYS A 147 5.68 -8.31 7.66
C LYS A 147 5.14 -7.44 6.54
N PHE A 148 5.92 -7.14 5.50
CA PHE A 148 5.58 -6.10 4.50
C PHE A 148 5.10 -6.67 3.17
N ILE A 149 4.81 -7.97 3.11
CA ILE A 149 4.34 -8.64 1.90
C ILE A 149 3.10 -9.46 2.17
N SER A 150 2.22 -9.56 1.17
CA SER A 150 1.04 -10.40 1.29
C SER A 150 1.41 -11.88 1.21
N SER A 151 0.63 -12.70 1.91
CA SER A 151 0.83 -14.14 1.85
C SER A 151 0.60 -14.74 0.46
N ALA A 152 -0.33 -14.16 -0.32
CA ALA A 152 -0.56 -14.52 -1.71
C ALA A 152 0.68 -14.31 -2.58
N TRP A 153 1.34 -13.15 -2.44
CA TRP A 153 2.56 -12.85 -3.20
C TRP A 153 3.70 -13.78 -2.78
N TRP A 154 3.88 -13.99 -1.47
CA TRP A 154 4.90 -14.91 -0.95
C TRP A 154 4.71 -16.32 -1.52
N LEU A 155 3.49 -16.86 -1.49
CA LEU A 155 3.19 -18.18 -2.04
C LEU A 155 3.52 -18.27 -3.52
N ALA A 156 3.10 -17.28 -4.32
CA ALA A 156 3.37 -17.24 -5.75
C ALA A 156 4.89 -17.22 -6.04
N ALA A 157 5.63 -16.33 -5.38
CA ALA A 157 7.07 -16.19 -5.57
C ALA A 157 7.84 -17.43 -5.06
N ASN A 158 7.45 -17.99 -3.91
CA ASN A 158 8.10 -19.17 -3.37
C ASN A 158 7.85 -20.41 -4.24
N ASN A 159 6.64 -20.57 -4.80
CA ASN A 159 6.35 -21.66 -5.75
C ASN A 159 7.16 -21.54 -7.03
N ALA A 160 7.35 -20.32 -7.55
CA ALA A 160 8.21 -20.09 -8.71
C ALA A 160 9.68 -20.40 -8.41
N LEU A 161 10.21 -20.02 -7.23
CA LEU A 161 11.59 -20.33 -6.86
C LEU A 161 11.83 -21.83 -6.63
N LYS A 162 10.82 -22.57 -6.17
CA LYS A 162 10.94 -24.03 -5.98
C LYS A 162 11.24 -24.77 -7.27
N THR A 163 10.83 -24.26 -8.44
CA THR A 163 11.12 -24.90 -9.74
C THR A 163 12.60 -24.92 -10.08
N ILE A 164 13.41 -24.08 -9.43
CA ILE A 164 14.87 -24.04 -9.55
C ILE A 164 15.58 -24.51 -8.26
N GLY A 165 14.86 -25.20 -7.37
CA GLY A 165 15.42 -25.72 -6.11
C GLY A 165 15.70 -24.65 -5.05
N LYS A 166 15.10 -23.46 -5.16
CA LYS A 166 15.28 -22.33 -4.24
C LYS A 166 13.99 -21.99 -3.49
N GLN A 167 14.12 -21.16 -2.46
CA GLN A 167 13.00 -20.66 -1.67
C GLN A 167 13.28 -19.24 -1.17
N LEU A 168 12.21 -18.53 -0.80
CA LEU A 168 12.32 -17.25 -0.11
C LEU A 168 12.86 -17.47 1.32
N GLN A 169 13.78 -16.60 1.73
CA GLN A 169 14.29 -16.54 3.10
C GLN A 169 13.61 -15.39 3.86
N PRO A 170 12.88 -15.67 4.95
CA PRO A 170 12.42 -14.63 5.86
C PRO A 170 13.62 -13.89 6.45
N VAL A 171 13.63 -12.57 6.37
CA VAL A 171 14.64 -11.72 7.03
C VAL A 171 13.99 -10.57 7.80
N SER A 172 14.72 -10.01 8.76
CA SER A 172 14.29 -8.75 9.38
C SER A 172 14.30 -7.62 8.36
N ASP A 173 13.75 -6.47 8.74
CA ASP A 173 13.86 -5.24 7.95
C ASP A 173 15.32 -4.77 7.88
N LEU A 174 15.95 -4.91 6.70
CA LEU A 174 17.34 -4.47 6.52
C LEU A 174 17.43 -2.97 6.23
N VAL A 175 16.35 -2.36 5.73
CA VAL A 175 16.29 -0.91 5.50
C VAL A 175 16.32 -0.19 6.84
N GLU A 176 15.56 -0.68 7.82
CA GLU A 176 15.54 -0.12 9.18
C GLU A 176 16.94 -0.09 9.83
N ARG A 177 17.80 -1.08 9.56
CA ARG A 177 19.15 -1.15 10.14
C ARG A 177 20.08 -0.05 9.64
N ILE A 178 19.84 0.44 8.42
CA ILE A 178 20.69 1.45 7.77
C ILE A 178 20.05 2.83 7.70
N TRP A 179 18.75 2.95 7.99
CA TRP A 179 18.03 4.22 7.97
C TRP A 179 18.36 5.03 9.23
N PRO A 180 19.10 6.14 9.13
CA PRO A 180 19.49 6.92 10.30
C PRO A 180 18.28 7.39 11.09
N SER A 181 18.31 7.22 12.41
CA SER A 181 17.18 7.54 13.29
C SER A 181 16.82 9.03 13.32
N ASN A 182 17.76 9.90 12.99
CA ASN A 182 17.55 11.34 12.82
C ASN A 182 16.90 11.71 11.48
N GLU A 183 16.97 10.86 10.46
CA GLU A 183 16.32 11.05 9.16
C GLU A 183 14.96 10.38 9.08
N ARG A 184 14.78 9.25 9.77
CA ARG A 184 13.52 8.51 9.73
C ARG A 184 12.40 9.32 10.40
N PRO A 185 11.31 9.65 9.68
CA PRO A 185 10.18 10.38 10.26
C PRO A 185 9.63 9.63 11.47
N LYS A 186 9.03 10.33 12.44
CA LYS A 186 8.35 9.66 13.55
C LYS A 186 7.06 9.01 13.07
N GLU A 187 6.72 7.87 13.67
CA GLU A 187 5.43 7.24 13.50
C GLU A 187 4.30 8.18 13.94
N SER A 188 3.21 8.19 13.17
CA SER A 188 2.04 8.99 13.50
C SER A 188 1.40 8.51 14.81
N GLN A 189 0.94 9.47 15.61
CA GLN A 189 0.20 9.24 16.85
C GLN A 189 -1.05 10.12 16.88
N LYS A 190 -1.73 10.25 15.74
CA LYS A 190 -2.92 11.11 15.63
C LYS A 190 -4.09 10.50 16.43
N PRO A 191 -4.94 11.31 17.07
CA PRO A 191 -6.05 10.79 17.84
C PRO A 191 -7.01 9.92 17.02
N ILE A 192 -7.45 8.81 17.61
CA ILE A 192 -8.56 7.99 17.14
C ILE A 192 -9.85 8.62 17.63
N PHE A 193 -10.85 8.69 16.75
CA PHE A 193 -12.15 9.25 17.05
C PHE A 193 -13.28 8.31 16.60
N GLN A 194 -14.44 8.48 17.22
CA GLN A 194 -15.63 7.68 16.92
C GLN A 194 -16.26 8.12 15.61
N HIS A 195 -16.69 7.16 14.81
CA HIS A 195 -17.55 7.38 13.65
C HIS A 195 -19.00 7.16 14.05
N ASP A 196 -19.75 8.26 14.21
CA ASP A 196 -21.10 8.18 14.75
C ASP A 196 -22.05 7.29 13.93
N ILE A 197 -23.00 6.69 14.63
CA ILE A 197 -24.03 5.82 14.03
C ILE A 197 -24.88 6.55 12.99
N GLN A 198 -25.05 7.87 13.10
CA GLN A 198 -25.73 8.70 12.11
C GLN A 198 -25.05 8.68 10.73
N TYR A 199 -23.76 8.36 10.68
CA TYR A 199 -22.98 8.20 9.45
C TYR A 199 -22.79 6.73 9.08
N ALA A 200 -22.52 5.89 10.08
CA ALA A 200 -22.26 4.47 9.87
C ALA A 200 -23.51 3.66 9.49
N GLY A 201 -24.70 4.08 9.94
CA GLY A 201 -25.98 3.38 9.75
C GLY A 201 -26.14 2.09 10.57
N GLU A 202 -25.06 1.52 11.08
CA GLU A 202 -25.02 0.29 11.86
C GLU A 202 -24.05 0.46 13.03
N ASN A 203 -24.42 -0.06 14.20
CA ASN A 203 -23.54 -0.12 15.36
C ASN A 203 -22.55 -1.30 15.26
N VAL A 204 -21.60 -1.36 16.20
CA VAL A 204 -20.54 -2.37 16.21
C VAL A 204 -21.09 -3.80 16.36
N THR A 205 -22.10 -4.00 17.21
CA THR A 205 -22.74 -5.31 17.42
C THR A 205 -23.41 -5.81 16.14
N GLN A 206 -24.18 -4.96 15.44
CA GLN A 206 -24.81 -5.31 14.16
C GLN A 206 -23.78 -5.72 13.10
N LYS A 207 -22.63 -5.03 13.07
CA LYS A 207 -21.52 -5.40 12.17
C LYS A 207 -20.88 -6.73 12.59
N LEU A 208 -20.68 -6.97 13.88
CA LEU A 208 -20.18 -8.25 14.40
C LEU A 208 -21.12 -9.40 14.05
N ASP A 209 -22.43 -9.21 14.13
CA ASP A 209 -23.42 -10.23 13.75
C ASP A 209 -23.28 -10.63 12.27
N ARG A 210 -23.13 -9.64 11.37
CA ARG A 210 -22.90 -9.90 9.94
C ARG A 210 -21.56 -10.60 9.70
N THR A 211 -20.50 -10.14 10.36
CA THR A 211 -19.17 -10.74 10.23
C THR A 211 -19.18 -12.19 10.71
N THR A 212 -19.75 -12.46 11.88
CA THR A 212 -19.82 -13.82 12.45
C THR A 212 -20.75 -14.74 11.69
N THR A 213 -21.82 -14.23 11.08
CA THR A 213 -22.65 -15.01 10.13
C THR A 213 -21.82 -15.54 8.97
N GLU A 214 -20.94 -14.72 8.39
CA GLU A 214 -20.03 -15.18 7.34
C GLU A 214 -18.98 -16.17 7.89
N LEU A 215 -18.45 -15.97 9.10
CA LEU A 215 -17.53 -16.94 9.71
C LEU A 215 -18.19 -18.31 9.88
N GLN A 216 -19.42 -18.37 10.39
CA GLN A 216 -20.21 -19.60 10.54
C GLN A 216 -20.43 -20.30 9.20
N ARG A 217 -20.78 -19.53 8.17
CA ARG A 217 -21.01 -20.07 6.81
C ARG A 217 -19.80 -20.82 6.25
N PHE A 218 -18.58 -20.38 6.58
CA PHE A 218 -17.33 -21.01 6.15
C PHE A 218 -16.70 -21.93 7.21
N GLY A 219 -17.39 -22.20 8.32
CA GLY A 219 -16.88 -23.05 9.39
C GLY A 219 -15.65 -22.49 10.13
N ALA A 220 -15.43 -21.18 10.07
CA ALA A 220 -14.36 -20.52 10.80
C ALA A 220 -14.80 -20.25 12.24
N THR A 221 -13.88 -20.44 13.20
CA THR A 221 -14.09 -20.11 14.62
C THR A 221 -13.56 -18.72 14.98
N VAL A 222 -12.59 -18.23 14.21
CA VAL A 222 -11.90 -16.95 14.40
C VAL A 222 -11.53 -16.35 13.05
N THR A 223 -11.46 -15.02 12.97
CA THR A 223 -10.72 -14.33 11.90
C THR A 223 -9.77 -13.29 12.47
N VAL A 224 -8.64 -13.10 11.77
CA VAL A 224 -7.63 -12.09 12.08
C VAL A 224 -7.66 -11.03 10.98
N ILE A 225 -7.78 -9.77 11.38
CA ILE A 225 -7.91 -8.63 10.48
C ILE A 225 -6.70 -7.72 10.66
N SER A 226 -6.02 -7.43 9.56
CA SER A 226 -4.89 -6.50 9.50
C SER A 226 -5.17 -5.26 8.66
N ALA A 227 -6.13 -5.30 7.74
CA ALA A 227 -6.47 -4.18 6.87
C ALA A 227 -7.12 -3.05 7.68
N LEU A 228 -6.53 -1.86 7.65
CA LEU A 228 -6.92 -0.77 8.55
C LEU A 228 -8.31 -0.22 8.26
N ASP A 229 -8.73 -0.24 6.99
CA ASP A 229 -10.07 0.21 6.56
C ASP A 229 -11.18 -0.73 7.06
N GLU A 230 -10.90 -2.03 7.10
CA GLU A 230 -11.81 -3.04 7.67
C GLU A 230 -11.96 -2.88 9.18
N ILE A 231 -10.86 -2.66 9.90
CA ILE A 231 -10.88 -2.44 11.36
C ILE A 231 -11.63 -1.15 11.68
N ALA A 232 -11.32 -0.05 10.99
CA ALA A 232 -12.01 1.22 11.13
C ALA A 232 -13.53 1.08 10.88
N TRP A 233 -13.92 0.33 9.84
CA TRP A 233 -15.33 0.09 9.51
C TRP A 233 -16.01 -0.80 10.56
N GLN A 234 -15.41 -1.90 10.98
CA GLN A 234 -16.00 -2.88 11.90
C GLN A 234 -16.29 -2.29 13.28
N PHE A 235 -15.40 -1.42 13.77
CA PHE A 235 -15.50 -0.85 15.12
C PHE A 235 -16.06 0.57 15.15
N ASN A 236 -16.48 1.14 14.01
CA ASN A 236 -16.95 2.52 13.91
C ASN A 236 -15.93 3.52 14.50
N LEU A 237 -14.67 3.34 14.15
CA LEU A 237 -13.57 4.22 14.55
C LEU A 237 -12.91 4.79 13.30
N ARG A 238 -12.28 5.96 13.43
CA ARG A 238 -11.45 6.59 12.40
C ARG A 238 -10.20 7.18 13.04
N GLY A 239 -9.18 7.42 12.22
CA GLY A 239 -7.91 8.00 12.62
C GLY A 239 -7.33 8.86 11.52
N ALA A 240 -6.04 9.19 11.64
CA ALA A 240 -5.32 9.97 10.64
C ALA A 240 -3.84 9.59 10.58
N ASP A 241 -3.52 8.30 10.80
CA ASP A 241 -2.13 7.84 10.76
C ASP A 241 -1.59 7.72 9.35
N ILE A 242 -2.46 7.35 8.41
CA ILE A 242 -2.12 7.24 7.00
C ILE A 242 -2.56 8.53 6.29
N PRO A 243 -1.68 9.23 5.57
CA PRO A 243 -2.07 10.40 4.80
C PRO A 243 -3.27 10.10 3.89
N TYR A 244 -4.23 11.02 3.88
CA TYR A 244 -5.48 10.95 3.08
C TYR A 244 -6.47 9.83 3.41
N ASN A 245 -6.08 8.91 4.29
CA ASN A 245 -6.83 7.71 4.62
C ASN A 245 -7.21 7.79 6.10
N PRO A 246 -8.51 7.79 6.46
CA PRO A 246 -8.99 8.06 7.81
C PRO A 246 -8.82 6.87 8.76
N PHE A 247 -7.64 6.26 8.75
CA PHE A 247 -7.32 5.00 9.42
C PHE A 247 -6.24 5.21 10.50
N PHE A 248 -6.13 4.21 11.37
CA PHE A 248 -5.19 4.17 12.47
C PHE A 248 -4.54 2.78 12.52
N LYS A 249 -3.25 2.72 12.87
CA LYS A 249 -2.55 1.43 12.92
C LYS A 249 -3.17 0.52 13.96
N SER A 250 -3.59 -0.66 13.51
CA SER A 250 -4.35 -1.58 14.34
C SER A 250 -4.38 -3.01 13.80
N TYR A 251 -4.65 -3.94 14.70
CA TYR A 251 -5.07 -5.30 14.36
C TYR A 251 -6.37 -5.63 15.08
N ALA A 252 -7.12 -6.60 14.57
CA ALA A 252 -8.28 -7.11 15.26
C ALA A 252 -8.41 -8.63 15.15
N ILE A 253 -9.04 -9.22 16.16
CA ILE A 253 -9.36 -10.64 16.21
C ILE A 253 -10.83 -10.76 16.59
N ILE A 254 -11.60 -11.46 15.75
CA ILE A 254 -13.05 -11.62 15.92
C ILE A 254 -13.36 -13.10 16.03
N TYR A 255 -14.08 -13.46 17.09
CA TYR A 255 -14.51 -14.82 17.37
C TYR A 255 -15.92 -15.03 16.84
N THR A 256 -16.18 -16.18 16.24
CA THR A 256 -17.49 -16.55 15.72
C THR A 256 -18.55 -16.57 16.81
N ASN A 257 -18.20 -17.06 18.02
CA ASN A 257 -19.03 -16.92 19.21
C ASN A 257 -18.49 -15.80 20.11
N TYR A 258 -18.72 -14.56 19.68
CA TYR A 258 -18.18 -13.39 20.38
C TYR A 258 -18.83 -13.12 21.76
N THR A 259 -19.93 -13.81 22.08
CA THR A 259 -20.58 -13.72 23.40
C THR A 259 -19.81 -14.50 24.47
N ILE A 260 -19.15 -15.60 24.09
CA ILE A 260 -18.26 -16.37 24.96
C ILE A 260 -16.89 -15.69 25.05
N ARG A 261 -16.35 -15.26 23.90
CA ARG A 261 -15.04 -14.61 23.84
C ARG A 261 -15.14 -13.31 23.06
N ARG A 262 -15.01 -12.19 23.78
CA ARG A 262 -15.14 -10.85 23.20
C ARG A 262 -14.13 -10.61 22.08
N PRO A 263 -14.49 -9.86 21.02
CA PRO A 263 -13.53 -9.44 20.01
C PRO A 263 -12.41 -8.61 20.63
N GLU A 264 -11.25 -8.64 19.99
CA GLU A 264 -10.04 -7.96 20.47
C GLU A 264 -9.58 -6.94 19.45
N LEU A 265 -9.33 -5.71 19.90
CA LEU A 265 -8.82 -4.60 19.10
C LEU A 265 -7.45 -4.19 19.67
N PHE A 266 -6.42 -4.18 18.82
CA PHE A 266 -5.05 -3.82 19.18
C PHE A 266 -4.72 -2.47 18.56
N VAL A 267 -4.48 -1.46 19.39
CA VAL A 267 -4.21 -0.06 18.96
C VAL A 267 -3.16 0.56 19.86
N ASN A 268 -2.50 1.62 19.42
CA ASN A 268 -1.71 2.44 20.33
C ASN A 268 -2.63 3.11 21.34
N LEU A 269 -2.51 2.73 22.62
CA LEU A 269 -3.40 3.21 23.67
C LEU A 269 -3.29 4.72 23.93
N LYS A 270 -2.23 5.38 23.45
CA LYS A 270 -2.09 6.84 23.54
C LYS A 270 -2.99 7.58 22.54
N GLN A 271 -3.44 6.91 21.47
CA GLN A 271 -4.26 7.51 20.43
C GLN A 271 -5.75 7.42 20.72
N ILE A 272 -6.20 6.50 21.57
CA ILE A 272 -7.62 6.24 21.82
C ILE A 272 -8.06 6.62 23.23
N ASN A 273 -9.17 7.34 23.34
CA ASN A 273 -9.80 7.60 24.63
C ASN A 273 -10.65 6.39 25.07
N ARG A 274 -10.52 5.94 26.32
CA ARG A 274 -11.33 4.84 26.89
C ARG A 274 -12.84 5.06 26.73
N ARG A 275 -13.31 6.31 26.68
CA ARG A 275 -14.74 6.65 26.51
C ARG A 275 -15.32 6.24 25.15
N ILE A 276 -14.47 6.10 24.13
CA ILE A 276 -14.89 5.69 22.78
C ILE A 276 -14.55 4.24 22.48
N TYR A 277 -14.20 3.45 23.51
CA TYR A 277 -13.98 2.02 23.31
C TYR A 277 -15.26 1.37 22.78
N PRO A 278 -15.16 0.57 21.69
CA PRO A 278 -16.33 -0.13 21.17
C PRO A 278 -16.95 -1.03 22.24
N VAL A 279 -18.27 -0.94 22.41
CA VAL A 279 -18.99 -1.73 23.42
C VAL A 279 -18.82 -3.22 23.13
N GLY A 280 -18.47 -3.99 24.17
CA GLY A 280 -18.30 -5.45 24.06
C GLY A 280 -16.98 -5.89 23.43
N VAL A 281 -16.03 -4.96 23.19
CA VAL A 281 -14.71 -5.25 22.60
C VAL A 281 -13.62 -5.04 23.63
N ASN A 282 -12.67 -5.97 23.71
CA ASN A 282 -11.47 -5.80 24.52
C ASN A 282 -10.42 -5.01 23.73
N VAL A 283 -9.94 -3.91 24.30
CA VAL A 283 -8.93 -3.04 23.66
C VAL A 283 -7.58 -3.23 24.34
N PHE A 284 -6.58 -3.61 23.56
CA PHE A 284 -5.21 -3.87 24.00
C PHE A 284 -4.21 -2.94 23.30
N ASP A 285 -3.02 -2.83 23.88
CA ASP A 285 -1.91 -2.15 23.23
C ASP A 285 -1.49 -2.87 21.94
N TYR A 286 -1.16 -2.09 20.91
CA TYR A 286 -0.74 -2.57 19.59
C TYR A 286 0.35 -3.65 19.68
N SER A 287 1.31 -3.50 20.60
CA SER A 287 2.42 -4.45 20.79
C SER A 287 1.98 -5.85 21.23
N LYS A 288 0.77 -6.01 21.77
CA LYS A 288 0.26 -7.29 22.30
C LYS A 288 -0.32 -8.21 21.24
N PHE A 289 -0.57 -7.71 20.03
CA PHE A 289 -1.18 -8.47 18.94
C PHE A 289 -0.50 -9.82 18.71
N TRP A 290 0.82 -9.81 18.51
CA TRP A 290 1.57 -11.03 18.18
C TRP A 290 1.49 -12.08 19.28
N SER A 291 1.61 -11.69 20.56
CA SER A 291 1.47 -12.62 21.68
C SER A 291 0.06 -13.21 21.80
N HIS A 292 -0.97 -12.42 21.52
CA HIS A 292 -2.36 -12.89 21.54
C HIS A 292 -2.64 -13.84 20.37
N LEU A 293 -2.15 -13.51 19.17
CA LEU A 293 -2.25 -14.38 18.01
C LEU A 293 -1.59 -15.74 18.27
N HIS A 294 -0.39 -15.75 18.85
CA HIS A 294 0.27 -16.99 19.28
C HIS A 294 -0.58 -17.79 20.28
N ALA A 295 -1.20 -17.13 21.26
CA ALA A 295 -2.07 -17.81 22.21
C ALA A 295 -3.31 -18.43 21.53
N ILE A 296 -3.96 -17.71 20.61
CA ILE A 296 -5.13 -18.18 19.85
C ILE A 296 -4.79 -19.37 18.97
N VAL A 297 -3.64 -19.34 18.29
CA VAL A 297 -3.19 -20.45 17.45
C VAL A 297 -3.01 -21.72 18.29
N ASN A 298 -2.49 -21.60 19.50
CA ASN A 298 -2.24 -22.74 20.38
C ASN A 298 -3.45 -23.15 21.24
N ASP A 299 -4.53 -22.37 21.21
CA ASP A 299 -5.76 -22.67 21.95
C ASP A 299 -6.49 -23.86 21.29
N PRO A 300 -6.71 -24.97 22.01
CA PRO A 300 -7.36 -26.16 21.47
C PRO A 300 -8.85 -25.94 21.13
N SER A 301 -9.49 -24.92 21.70
CA SER A 301 -10.87 -24.55 21.36
C SER A 301 -10.99 -23.84 20.02
N ILE A 302 -9.87 -23.36 19.47
CA ILE A 302 -9.81 -22.70 18.17
C ILE A 302 -9.49 -23.74 17.10
N GLU A 303 -10.53 -24.22 16.43
CA GLU A 303 -10.41 -25.26 15.41
C GLU A 303 -9.95 -24.69 14.07
N LYS A 304 -10.54 -23.55 13.67
CA LYS A 304 -10.39 -22.98 12.33
C LYS A 304 -10.26 -21.46 12.34
N ILE A 305 -9.25 -20.93 11.67
CA ILE A 305 -8.92 -19.51 11.59
C ILE A 305 -9.00 -19.05 10.14
N TRP A 306 -9.95 -18.16 9.84
CA TRP A 306 -10.05 -17.54 8.53
C TRP A 306 -9.11 -16.34 8.43
N ILE A 307 -8.18 -16.43 7.48
CA ILE A 307 -7.23 -15.39 7.12
C ILE A 307 -7.52 -14.83 5.72
N SER A 308 -7.30 -13.54 5.48
CA SER A 308 -7.28 -12.99 4.11
C SER A 308 -5.96 -13.38 3.41
N ALA A 309 -5.97 -13.69 2.12
CA ALA A 309 -4.73 -13.96 1.38
C ALA A 309 -3.83 -12.72 1.28
N TYR A 310 -4.38 -11.53 1.58
CA TYR A 310 -3.67 -10.26 1.59
C TYR A 310 -3.08 -9.86 2.95
N VAL A 311 -3.25 -10.67 4.02
CA VAL A 311 -2.53 -10.41 5.27
C VAL A 311 -1.02 -10.58 5.06
N SER A 312 -0.23 -10.02 5.98
CA SER A 312 1.22 -10.23 5.95
C SER A 312 1.59 -11.71 6.07
N GLN A 313 2.61 -12.16 5.34
CA GLN A 313 3.11 -13.54 5.49
C GLN A 313 3.54 -13.83 6.94
N ALA A 314 3.98 -12.81 7.68
CA ALA A 314 4.29 -12.94 9.10
C ALA A 314 3.10 -13.46 9.92
N ILE A 315 1.86 -13.03 9.63
CA ILE A 315 0.65 -13.58 10.25
C ILE A 315 0.44 -15.02 9.80
N LEU A 316 0.51 -15.27 8.49
CA LEU A 316 0.23 -16.62 7.95
C LEU A 316 1.21 -17.67 8.47
N ASN A 317 2.50 -17.31 8.63
CA ASN A 317 3.53 -18.19 9.21
C ASN A 317 3.18 -18.71 10.61
N LEU A 318 2.32 -18.01 11.35
CA LEU A 318 1.89 -18.43 12.67
C LEU A 318 0.70 -19.38 12.64
N ILE A 319 -0.01 -19.51 11.52
CA ILE A 319 -1.24 -20.31 11.44
C ILE A 319 -0.91 -21.70 10.90
N PRO A 320 -1.14 -22.77 11.68
CA PRO A 320 -0.96 -24.15 11.21
C PRO A 320 -1.91 -24.48 10.07
N ASP A 321 -1.44 -25.25 9.08
CA ASP A 321 -2.23 -25.66 7.91
C ASP A 321 -3.55 -26.34 8.29
N ASN A 322 -3.56 -27.14 9.36
CA ASN A 322 -4.77 -27.82 9.83
C ASN A 322 -5.81 -26.87 10.44
N LYS A 323 -5.42 -25.66 10.88
CA LYS A 323 -6.32 -24.62 11.39
C LYS A 323 -6.68 -23.56 10.33
N LEU A 324 -5.88 -23.43 9.28
CA LEU A 324 -6.07 -22.38 8.28
C LEU A 324 -7.34 -22.58 7.44
N ILE A 325 -8.10 -21.50 7.25
CA ILE A 325 -9.18 -21.38 6.28
C ILE A 325 -8.90 -20.18 5.37
N LEU A 326 -8.77 -20.44 4.06
CA LEU A 326 -8.61 -19.44 2.99
C LEU A 326 -9.65 -19.70 1.89
N PRO A 327 -10.96 -19.56 2.20
CA PRO A 327 -12.01 -19.95 1.27
C PRO A 327 -12.14 -18.93 0.12
N LEU A 328 -11.66 -17.70 0.35
CA LEU A 328 -11.62 -16.58 -0.56
C LEU A 328 -10.31 -15.82 -0.34
N LEU A 329 -9.87 -15.06 -1.36
CA LEU A 329 -8.69 -14.19 -1.22
C LEU A 329 -8.93 -13.05 -0.21
N ASN A 330 -10.17 -12.61 -0.07
CA ASN A 330 -10.57 -11.44 0.71
C ASN A 330 -11.08 -11.83 2.09
N SER A 331 -11.03 -10.89 3.03
CA SER A 331 -11.64 -11.05 4.35
C SER A 331 -13.18 -11.05 4.27
N PRO A 332 -13.88 -11.58 5.29
CA PRO A 332 -15.34 -11.46 5.36
C PRO A 332 -15.78 -9.98 5.42
N ILE A 333 -15.04 -9.12 6.13
CA ILE A 333 -15.40 -7.72 6.34
C ILE A 333 -15.34 -6.95 5.02
N GLN A 334 -14.34 -7.21 4.16
CA GLN A 334 -14.20 -6.54 2.88
C GLN A 334 -15.46 -6.70 2.01
N ARG A 335 -16.02 -7.92 1.98
CA ARG A 335 -17.25 -8.23 1.23
C ARG A 335 -18.46 -7.53 1.83
N ILE A 336 -18.59 -7.57 3.15
CA ILE A 336 -19.71 -6.98 3.89
C ILE A 336 -19.75 -5.46 3.70
N LYS A 337 -18.61 -4.77 3.85
CA LYS A 337 -18.52 -3.31 3.70
C LYS A 337 -18.58 -2.82 2.25
N ALA A 338 -18.34 -3.69 1.27
CA ALA A 338 -18.47 -3.33 -0.14
C ALA A 338 -19.90 -2.87 -0.47
N GLN A 339 -20.90 -3.50 0.16
CA GLN A 339 -22.32 -3.16 0.02
C GLN A 339 -22.74 -2.14 1.08
N LYS A 340 -22.78 -0.86 0.67
CA LYS A 340 -23.11 0.25 1.57
C LYS A 340 -24.58 0.17 2.01
N ASN A 341 -24.87 0.39 3.28
CA ASN A 341 -26.24 0.48 3.78
C ASN A 341 -26.93 1.80 3.34
N ALA A 342 -28.21 1.96 3.65
CA ALA A 342 -28.99 3.12 3.20
C ALA A 342 -28.44 4.47 3.72
N ILE A 343 -27.93 4.48 4.96
CA ILE A 343 -27.36 5.67 5.60
C ILE A 343 -26.01 6.02 4.96
N GLU A 344 -25.12 5.04 4.79
CA GLU A 344 -23.83 5.23 4.09
C GLU A 344 -24.05 5.74 2.66
N ARG A 345 -24.97 5.15 1.90
CA ARG A 345 -25.31 5.61 0.54
C ARG A 345 -25.85 7.03 0.52
N LYS A 346 -26.70 7.40 1.50
CA LYS A 346 -27.19 8.77 1.64
C LYS A 346 -26.04 9.73 1.93
N GLY A 347 -25.17 9.38 2.89
CA GLY A 347 -23.99 10.17 3.23
C GLY A 347 -23.07 10.39 2.03
N MET A 348 -22.84 9.37 1.20
CA MET A 348 -22.07 9.50 -0.04
C MET A 348 -22.71 10.48 -1.03
N ARG A 349 -24.04 10.45 -1.21
CA ARG A 349 -24.75 11.42 -2.08
C ARG A 349 -24.66 12.84 -1.53
N ASP A 350 -24.90 13.02 -0.23
CA ASP A 350 -24.84 14.33 0.42
C ASP A 350 -23.41 14.92 0.39
N CYS A 351 -22.39 14.07 0.51
CA CYS A 351 -20.99 14.43 0.30
C CYS A 351 -20.73 14.91 -1.14
N GLN A 352 -21.15 14.13 -2.14
CA GLN A 352 -20.98 14.48 -3.54
C GLN A 352 -21.69 15.79 -3.93
N ILE A 353 -22.88 16.07 -3.37
CA ILE A 353 -23.60 17.32 -3.61
C ILE A 353 -22.79 18.52 -3.09
N ARG A 354 -22.26 18.43 -1.85
CA ARG A 354 -21.44 19.50 -1.26
C ARG A 354 -20.16 19.75 -2.04
N ASP A 355 -19.46 18.67 -2.41
CA ASP A 355 -18.24 18.78 -3.21
C ASP A 355 -18.51 19.35 -4.61
N ALA A 356 -19.63 18.99 -5.25
CA ALA A 356 -20.05 19.58 -6.52
C ALA A 356 -20.24 21.10 -6.43
N VAL A 357 -20.79 21.62 -5.33
CA VAL A 357 -20.89 23.08 -5.10
C VAL A 357 -19.51 23.73 -5.06
N ALA A 358 -18.54 23.14 -4.35
CA ALA A 358 -17.17 23.64 -4.31
C ALA A 358 -16.50 23.63 -5.69
N ARG A 359 -16.71 22.57 -6.47
CA ARG A 359 -16.19 22.45 -7.85
C ARG A 359 -16.82 23.47 -8.81
N MET A 360 -18.13 23.68 -8.76
CA MET A 360 -18.78 24.68 -9.60
C MET A 360 -18.25 26.10 -9.32
N LYS A 361 -18.06 26.44 -8.04
CA LYS A 361 -17.42 27.71 -7.65
C LYS A 361 -15.99 27.83 -8.18
N HIS A 362 -15.23 26.74 -8.09
CA HIS A 362 -13.85 26.67 -8.57
C HIS A 362 -13.76 26.86 -10.09
N ILE A 363 -14.57 26.14 -10.87
CA ILE A 363 -14.61 26.25 -12.33
C ILE A 363 -14.99 27.68 -12.75
N GLY A 364 -16.03 28.27 -12.15
CA GLY A 364 -16.42 29.65 -12.42
C GLY A 364 -15.33 30.67 -12.05
N TRP A 365 -14.59 30.41 -10.96
CA TRP A 365 -13.45 31.24 -10.58
C TRP A 365 -12.30 31.16 -11.61
N ILE A 366 -11.94 29.96 -12.10
CA ILE A 366 -10.92 29.78 -13.14
C ILE A 366 -11.31 30.58 -14.39
N GLU A 367 -12.54 30.38 -14.87
CA GLU A 367 -13.04 31.06 -16.06
C GLU A 367 -12.95 32.59 -15.92
N GLN A 368 -13.36 33.11 -14.75
CA GLN A 368 -13.26 34.54 -14.46
C GLN A 368 -11.80 35.04 -14.43
N GLN A 369 -10.86 34.31 -13.81
CA GLN A 369 -9.45 34.72 -13.79
C GLN A 369 -8.88 34.79 -15.22
N LEU A 370 -9.13 33.76 -16.04
CA LEU A 370 -8.64 33.69 -17.41
C LEU A 370 -9.29 34.77 -18.30
N ASN A 371 -10.57 35.08 -18.12
CA ASN A 371 -11.27 36.15 -18.86
C ASN A 371 -10.76 37.54 -18.49
N ASN A 372 -10.32 37.74 -17.25
CA ASN A 372 -9.71 38.99 -16.80
C ASN A 372 -8.20 39.09 -17.13
N GLY A 373 -7.65 38.17 -17.92
CA GLY A 373 -6.24 38.17 -18.32
C GLY A 373 -5.27 37.86 -17.18
N LYS A 374 -5.74 37.27 -16.07
CA LYS A 374 -4.87 36.87 -14.96
C LYS A 374 -4.21 35.53 -15.25
N SER A 375 -2.96 35.42 -14.85
CA SER A 375 -2.21 34.17 -14.88
C SER A 375 -2.41 33.41 -13.56
N ILE A 376 -2.96 32.21 -13.64
CA ILE A 376 -3.08 31.27 -12.51
C ILE A 376 -2.27 30.02 -12.84
N ASN A 377 -1.61 29.42 -11.85
CA ASN A 377 -0.85 28.19 -12.02
C ASN A 377 -1.57 26.96 -11.44
N GLU A 378 -1.04 25.78 -11.74
CA GLU A 378 -1.58 24.49 -11.30
C GLU A 378 -1.76 24.39 -9.78
N THR A 379 -0.79 24.88 -8.99
CA THR A 379 -0.88 24.85 -7.52
C THR A 379 -1.91 25.83 -6.96
N GLU A 380 -2.00 27.04 -7.51
CA GLU A 380 -2.98 28.05 -7.10
C GLU A 380 -4.41 27.60 -7.36
N SER A 381 -4.62 26.85 -8.44
CA SER A 381 -5.91 26.25 -8.75
C SER A 381 -6.32 25.21 -7.70
N VAL A 382 -5.39 24.34 -7.28
CA VAL A 382 -5.62 23.36 -6.21
C VAL A 382 -5.95 24.06 -4.90
N ASP A 383 -5.14 25.04 -4.50
CA ASP A 383 -5.36 25.82 -3.28
C ASP A 383 -6.74 26.49 -3.27
N ARG A 384 -7.18 26.98 -4.43
CA ARG A 384 -8.50 27.58 -4.57
C ARG A 384 -9.63 26.57 -4.45
N LEU A 385 -9.51 25.39 -5.07
CA LEU A 385 -10.51 24.33 -4.91
C LEU A 385 -10.62 23.91 -3.45
N ILE A 386 -9.49 23.66 -2.79
CA ILE A 386 -9.43 23.30 -1.36
C ILE A 386 -10.05 24.41 -0.51
N PHE A 387 -9.84 25.69 -0.85
CA PHE A 387 -10.48 26.81 -0.16
C PHE A 387 -12.01 26.74 -0.24
N TYR A 388 -12.60 26.41 -1.39
CA TYR A 388 -14.06 26.23 -1.51
C TYR A 388 -14.56 24.95 -0.83
N GLN A 389 -13.77 23.89 -0.84
CA GLN A 389 -14.08 22.64 -0.17
C GLN A 389 -14.09 22.80 1.36
N LYS A 390 -13.14 23.55 1.93
CA LYS A 390 -13.10 23.91 3.37
C LYS A 390 -14.33 24.70 3.84
N GLN A 391 -15.07 25.32 2.94
CA GLN A 391 -16.33 26.01 3.26
C GLN A 391 -17.54 25.08 3.29
N GLN A 392 -17.41 23.85 2.79
CA GLN A 392 -18.49 22.88 2.82
C GLN A 392 -18.60 22.29 4.22
N ASP A 393 -19.84 22.03 4.66
CA ASP A 393 -20.09 21.36 5.93
C ASP A 393 -19.30 20.03 6.00
N LYS A 394 -18.85 19.64 7.19
CA LYS A 394 -18.11 18.41 7.52
C LYS A 394 -16.80 18.15 6.77
N PHE A 395 -16.26 19.12 6.03
CA PHE A 395 -14.91 19.00 5.44
C PHE A 395 -13.87 18.56 6.47
N GLN A 396 -13.08 17.55 6.11
CA GLN A 396 -11.95 17.09 6.91
C GLN A 396 -10.62 17.42 6.22
N TYR A 397 -10.33 16.78 5.09
CA TYR A 397 -9.08 16.91 4.32
C TYR A 397 -9.22 16.24 2.94
N PRO A 398 -8.29 16.46 1.98
CA PRO A 398 -8.28 15.76 0.68
C PRO A 398 -8.18 14.23 0.82
N SER A 399 -8.74 13.46 -0.13
CA SER A 399 -8.67 11.98 -0.11
C SER A 399 -7.48 11.40 -0.89
N PHE A 400 -6.70 12.23 -1.58
CA PHE A 400 -5.39 11.92 -2.17
C PHE A 400 -4.69 13.23 -2.58
N ASP A 401 -3.41 13.15 -2.97
CA ASP A 401 -2.65 14.27 -3.52
C ASP A 401 -3.29 14.78 -4.82
N ALA A 402 -3.49 16.10 -4.90
CA ALA A 402 -4.15 16.71 -6.06
C ALA A 402 -3.34 16.54 -7.35
N ILE A 403 -4.01 16.09 -8.41
CA ILE A 403 -3.52 16.12 -9.79
C ILE A 403 -4.08 17.38 -10.43
N SER A 404 -3.22 18.33 -10.79
CA SER A 404 -3.59 19.57 -11.46
C SER A 404 -2.57 19.82 -12.55
N ALA A 405 -2.97 19.64 -13.80
CA ALA A 405 -2.05 19.48 -14.92
C ALA A 405 -2.49 20.31 -16.14
N SER A 406 -1.60 21.19 -16.58
CA SER A 406 -1.79 22.08 -17.73
C SER A 406 -0.97 21.63 -18.94
N GLY A 407 -1.61 21.53 -20.11
CA GLY A 407 -0.97 21.14 -21.36
C GLY A 407 -0.49 19.67 -21.35
N ASP A 408 0.76 19.44 -21.78
CA ASP A 408 1.35 18.09 -21.88
C ASP A 408 1.38 17.32 -20.54
N ARG A 409 1.33 18.02 -19.40
CA ARG A 409 1.33 17.41 -18.06
C ARG A 409 0.07 16.58 -17.81
N ALA A 410 -1.03 16.91 -18.48
CA ALA A 410 -2.26 16.13 -18.40
C ALA A 410 -2.11 14.71 -18.96
N ALA A 411 -1.03 14.41 -19.71
CA ALA A 411 -0.69 13.07 -20.15
C ALA A 411 0.02 12.22 -19.08
N VAL A 412 0.50 12.84 -17.99
CA VAL A 412 1.15 12.14 -16.87
C VAL A 412 0.07 11.77 -15.85
N VAL A 413 -0.25 10.47 -15.78
CA VAL A 413 -1.45 9.96 -15.08
C VAL A 413 -1.52 10.40 -13.62
N HIS A 414 -0.44 10.22 -12.86
CA HIS A 414 -0.34 10.63 -11.45
C HIS A 414 0.58 11.85 -11.28
N TYR A 415 0.37 12.89 -12.09
CA TYR A 415 1.09 14.15 -11.97
C TYR A 415 0.73 14.88 -10.67
N SER A 416 1.73 15.26 -9.88
CA SER A 416 1.54 16.19 -8.75
C SER A 416 2.26 17.50 -9.06
N PRO A 417 1.58 18.66 -9.03
CA PRO A 417 2.23 19.94 -9.24
C PRO A 417 3.14 20.29 -8.06
N GLU A 418 4.31 20.85 -8.35
CA GLU A 418 5.22 21.39 -7.34
C GLU A 418 5.37 22.90 -7.55
N PRO A 419 5.30 23.74 -6.49
CA PRO A 419 5.33 25.19 -6.66
C PRO A 419 6.47 25.73 -7.54
N PRO A 420 7.72 25.23 -7.44
CA PRO A 420 8.82 25.71 -8.29
C PRO A 420 8.67 25.40 -9.78
N THR A 421 7.84 24.42 -10.13
CA THR A 421 7.66 23.97 -11.52
C THR A 421 6.23 24.13 -12.02
N ALA A 422 5.31 24.66 -11.20
CA ALA A 422 3.89 24.77 -11.52
C ALA A 422 3.67 25.59 -12.80
N ARG A 423 3.00 24.98 -13.78
CA ARG A 423 2.72 25.64 -15.06
C ARG A 423 1.49 26.53 -14.94
N HIS A 424 1.48 27.56 -15.78
CA HIS A 424 0.31 28.41 -15.92
C HIS A 424 -0.81 27.69 -16.69
N ILE A 425 -2.03 27.94 -16.26
CA ILE A 425 -3.25 27.50 -16.92
C ILE A 425 -3.59 28.57 -17.96
N THR A 426 -3.82 28.15 -19.20
CA THR A 426 -4.10 29.03 -20.33
C THR A 426 -5.39 28.62 -21.03
N LYS A 427 -5.94 29.49 -21.89
CA LYS A 427 -7.15 29.20 -22.66
C LYS A 427 -6.90 28.27 -23.86
N ASP A 428 -5.65 28.16 -24.29
CA ASP A 428 -5.27 27.46 -25.52
C ASP A 428 -4.78 26.02 -25.26
N GLN A 429 -4.83 25.57 -24.00
CA GLN A 429 -4.35 24.26 -23.57
C GLN A 429 -5.39 23.53 -22.73
N VAL A 430 -5.31 22.20 -22.74
CA VAL A 430 -6.09 21.37 -21.81
C VAL A 430 -5.67 21.64 -20.38
N TYR A 431 -6.64 21.68 -19.47
CA TYR A 431 -6.43 21.67 -18.04
C TYR A 431 -7.16 20.48 -17.43
N LEU A 432 -6.41 19.58 -16.80
CA LEU A 432 -6.93 18.42 -16.10
C LEU A 432 -6.80 18.63 -14.60
N LEU A 433 -7.88 18.34 -13.87
CA LEU A 433 -7.90 18.41 -12.42
C LEU A 433 -8.56 17.15 -11.86
N ASP A 434 -7.79 16.37 -11.12
CA ASP A 434 -8.28 15.26 -10.31
C ASP A 434 -7.91 15.50 -8.84
N VAL A 435 -8.92 15.80 -8.05
CA VAL A 435 -8.84 16.10 -6.62
C VAL A 435 -10.12 15.57 -6.02
N ASN A 436 -10.05 14.95 -4.86
CA ASN A 436 -11.24 14.59 -4.10
C ASN A 436 -10.96 14.76 -2.60
N LEU A 437 -11.99 14.60 -1.77
CA LEU A 437 -11.94 14.92 -0.36
C LEU A 437 -12.58 13.85 0.52
N TYR A 438 -12.24 13.93 1.80
CA TYR A 438 -12.92 13.29 2.89
C TYR A 438 -13.83 14.32 3.58
N ILE A 439 -15.14 14.06 3.52
CA ILE A 439 -16.23 14.93 3.97
C ILE A 439 -17.27 14.13 4.75
#